data_AF-A0A2E7E9Y4-F1
#
_entry.id   AF-A0A2E7E9Y4-F1
#
_cell.length_a   1.000
_cell.length_b   1.000
_cell.length_c   1.000
_cell.angle_alpha   90.00
_cell.angle_beta   90.00
_cell.angle_gamma   90.00
#
_symmetry.space_group_name_H-M   'P 1'
#
loop_
_entity.id
_entity.type
_entity.pdbx_description
1 polymer ?
#
loop_
_entity_poly.entity_id
_entity_poly.type
_entity_poly.pdbx_seq_one_letter_code
_entity_poly.pdbx_strand_id
1 'polypeptide(L)'
;MTPSERCKRAGLSGLKELVQITEQSEQTLINWASKKSILFDVLVKGAAATKIESEKRIEPKSKIRTLVEQLLEEVEAKTGERL
;
A
#
# COMPACT_ATOMS: atom_id res chain seq x y z
N MET A 1 10.42 21.70 0.28
CA MET A 1 10.12 20.26 0.39
C MET A 1 9.65 19.78 -0.98
N THR A 2 10.26 18.73 -1.50
CA THR A 2 9.94 18.17 -2.83
C THR A 2 8.59 17.43 -2.80
N PRO A 3 7.94 17.22 -3.96
CA PRO A 3 6.72 16.41 -4.02
C PRO A 3 6.91 14.99 -3.46
N SER A 4 8.07 14.40 -3.69
CA SER A 4 8.41 13.06 -3.19
C SER A 4 8.56 13.04 -1.66
N GLU A 5 9.20 14.06 -1.07
CA GLU A 5 9.27 14.22 0.40
C GLU A 5 7.89 14.41 1.04
N ARG A 6 6.98 15.14 0.38
CA ARG A 6 5.58 15.29 0.84
C ARG A 6 4.88 13.93 0.92
N CYS A 7 5.05 13.11 -0.10
CA CYS A 7 4.50 11.75 -0.15
C CYS A 7 5.07 10.89 0.98
N LYS A 8 6.40 10.92 1.17
CA LYS A 8 7.09 10.18 2.23
C LYS A 8 6.62 10.54 3.63
N ARG A 9 6.46 11.83 3.89
CA ARG A 9 5.96 12.31 5.18
C ARG A 9 4.53 11.86 5.48
N ALA A 10 3.74 11.57 4.43
CA ALA A 10 2.37 11.09 4.58
C ALA A 10 2.25 9.55 4.64
N GLY A 11 3.37 8.81 4.61
CA GLY A 11 3.36 7.34 4.66
C GLY A 11 3.35 6.64 3.30
N LEU A 12 3.48 7.38 2.20
CA LEU A 12 3.75 6.81 0.88
C LEU A 12 5.26 6.60 0.68
N SER A 13 5.66 5.57 -0.05
CA SER A 13 7.03 5.31 -0.49
C SER A 13 7.62 6.44 -1.35
N GLY A 14 6.77 7.21 -2.05
CA GLY A 14 7.18 8.41 -2.79
C GLY A 14 6.18 8.83 -3.86
N LEU A 15 6.62 9.70 -4.77
CA LEU A 15 5.76 10.24 -5.84
C LEU A 15 5.24 9.16 -6.81
N LYS A 16 6.04 8.12 -7.09
CA LYS A 16 5.62 7.02 -7.99
C LYS A 16 4.41 6.24 -7.45
N GLU A 17 4.33 6.04 -6.14
CA GLU A 17 3.17 5.38 -5.55
C GLU A 17 1.93 6.28 -5.61
N LEU A 18 2.11 7.60 -5.47
CA LEU A 18 1.00 8.54 -5.67
C LEU A 18 0.48 8.50 -7.12
N VAL A 19 1.37 8.39 -8.11
CA VAL A 19 0.99 8.18 -9.52
C VAL A 19 0.14 6.93 -9.68
N GLN A 20 0.52 5.82 -9.05
CA GLN A 20 -0.22 4.56 -9.12
C GLN A 20 -1.60 4.64 -8.45
N ILE A 21 -1.70 5.30 -7.29
CA ILE A 21 -2.97 5.42 -6.56
C ILE A 21 -3.94 6.38 -7.24
N THR A 22 -3.43 7.46 -7.85
CA THR A 22 -4.27 8.54 -8.40
C THR A 22 -4.50 8.42 -9.91
N GLU A 23 -3.77 7.52 -10.58
CA GLU A 23 -3.76 7.34 -12.04
C GLU A 23 -3.46 8.64 -12.80
N GLN A 24 -2.80 9.60 -12.16
CA GLN A 24 -2.37 10.85 -12.76
C GLN A 24 -0.91 10.78 -13.20
N SER A 25 -0.56 11.53 -14.24
CA SER A 25 0.84 11.64 -14.66
C SER A 25 1.69 12.33 -13.60
N GLU A 26 2.97 11.95 -13.54
CA GLU A 26 3.94 12.55 -12.63
C GLU A 26 4.03 14.07 -12.83
N GLN A 27 3.98 14.53 -14.09
CA GLN A 27 4.03 15.94 -14.43
C GLN A 27 2.81 16.71 -13.89
N THR A 28 1.60 16.14 -13.96
CA THR A 28 0.40 16.76 -13.40
C THR A 28 0.53 16.93 -11.89
N LEU A 29 1.03 15.91 -11.19
CA LEU A 29 1.23 15.94 -9.75
C LEU A 29 2.30 16.95 -9.34
N ILE A 30 3.41 17.05 -10.07
CA ILE A 30 4.44 18.08 -9.87
C ILE A 30 3.85 19.48 -10.09
N ASN A 31 3.06 19.65 -11.14
CA ASN A 31 2.40 20.92 -11.42
C ASN A 31 1.44 21.33 -10.30
N TRP A 32 0.69 20.38 -9.72
CA TRP A 32 -0.18 20.65 -8.59
C TRP A 32 0.59 20.93 -7.31
N ALA A 33 1.70 20.23 -7.04
CA ALA A 33 2.54 20.53 -5.89
C ALA A 33 3.02 21.99 -5.88
N SER A 34 3.35 22.53 -7.05
CA SER A 34 3.85 23.91 -7.22
C SER A 34 2.73 24.94 -7.33
N LYS A 35 1.68 24.69 -8.11
CA LYS A 35 0.63 25.68 -8.44
C LYS A 35 -0.63 25.56 -7.57
N LYS A 36 -0.87 24.40 -6.98
CA LYS A 36 -2.09 24.06 -6.22
C LYS A 36 -1.70 23.29 -4.96
N SER A 37 -0.82 23.88 -4.14
CA SER A 37 -0.19 23.19 -3.02
C SER A 37 -1.19 22.54 -2.05
N ILE A 38 -2.31 23.22 -1.74
CA ILE A 38 -3.36 22.69 -0.86
C ILE A 38 -4.03 21.45 -1.48
N LEU A 39 -4.37 21.50 -2.76
CA LEU A 39 -4.92 20.36 -3.49
C LEU A 39 -3.97 19.16 -3.43
N PHE A 40 -2.68 19.40 -3.63
CA PHE A 40 -1.67 18.36 -3.56
C PHE A 40 -1.59 17.73 -2.16
N ASP A 41 -1.62 18.53 -1.08
CA ASP A 41 -1.61 17.98 0.28
C ASP A 41 -2.86 17.15 0.59
N VAL A 42 -4.04 17.60 0.15
CA VAL A 42 -5.29 16.84 0.32
C VAL A 42 -5.22 15.51 -0.43
N LEU A 43 -4.73 15.53 -1.68
CA LEU A 43 -4.56 14.34 -2.50
C LEU A 43 -3.61 13.33 -1.84
N VAL A 44 -2.46 13.80 -1.34
CA VAL A 44 -1.47 12.94 -0.68
C VAL A 44 -2.05 12.28 0.58
N LYS A 45 -2.80 13.02 1.40
CA LYS A 45 -3.46 12.47 2.59
C LYS A 45 -4.53 11.43 2.21
N GLY A 46 -5.33 11.72 1.18
CA GLY A 46 -6.33 10.79 0.66
C GLY A 46 -5.69 9.51 0.14
N ALA A 47 -4.63 9.62 -0.65
CA ALA A 47 -3.91 8.47 -1.19
C ALA A 47 -3.30 7.59 -0.09
N ALA A 48 -2.72 8.18 0.95
CA ALA A 48 -2.23 7.44 2.11
C ALA A 48 -3.36 6.66 2.83
N ALA A 49 -4.55 7.25 2.96
CA ALA A 49 -5.70 6.56 3.53
C ALA A 49 -6.19 5.40 2.65
N THR A 50 -6.23 5.59 1.32
CA THR A 50 -6.61 4.54 0.36
C THR A 50 -5.65 3.35 0.41
N LYS A 51 -4.35 3.60 0.57
CA LYS A 51 -3.35 2.54 0.76
C LYS A 51 -3.68 1.68 1.98
N ILE A 52 -3.90 2.31 3.14
CA ILE A 52 -4.23 1.61 4.38
C ILE A 52 -5.49 0.76 4.22
N GLU A 53 -6.52 1.29 3.54
CA GLU A 53 -7.75 0.54 3.27
C GLU A 53 -7.50 -0.67 2.37
N SER A 54 -6.66 -0.52 1.34
CA SER A 54 -6.29 -1.63 0.46
C SER A 54 -5.52 -2.75 1.19
N GLU A 55 -4.65 -2.39 2.13
CA GLU A 55 -3.88 -3.33 2.95
C GLU A 55 -4.78 -4.11 3.92
N LYS A 56 -5.72 -3.43 4.58
CA LYS A 56 -6.73 -4.06 5.45
C LYS A 56 -7.60 -5.07 4.72
N ARG A 57 -7.89 -4.84 3.44
CA ARG A 57 -8.70 -5.75 2.61
C ARG A 57 -7.98 -7.06 2.26
N ILE A 58 -6.65 -7.11 2.38
CA ILE A 58 -5.84 -8.29 2.07
C ILE A 58 -5.69 -9.22 3.31
N GLU A 59 -5.91 -8.69 4.53
CA GLU A 59 -5.74 -9.43 5.78
C GLU A 59 -6.58 -10.71 6.00
N PRO A 60 -7.72 -10.99 5.34
CA PRO A 60 -8.39 -12.28 5.52
C PRO A 60 -7.65 -13.43 4.82
N LYS A 61 -7.10 -13.20 3.62
CA LYS A 61 -6.53 -14.26 2.79
C LYS A 61 -5.14 -14.69 3.25
N SER A 62 -4.32 -13.74 3.72
CA SER A 62 -2.99 -14.04 4.26
C SER A 62 -3.08 -14.85 5.56
N LYS A 63 -3.99 -14.49 6.47
CA LYS A 63 -4.19 -15.23 7.74
C LYS A 63 -4.71 -16.64 7.52
N ILE A 64 -5.69 -16.81 6.62
CA ILE A 64 -6.16 -18.15 6.22
C ILE A 64 -5.01 -18.94 5.61
N ARG A 65 -4.22 -18.35 4.70
CA ARG A 65 -3.08 -19.03 4.09
C ARG A 65 -2.03 -19.46 5.14
N THR A 66 -1.67 -18.57 6.07
CA THR A 66 -0.73 -18.89 7.14
C THR A 66 -1.26 -20.00 8.05
N LEU A 67 -2.56 -19.96 8.40
CA LEU A 67 -3.18 -21.03 9.18
C LEU A 67 -3.21 -22.37 8.42
N VAL A 68 -3.44 -22.35 7.10
CA VAL A 68 -3.40 -23.55 6.25
C VAL A 68 -1.99 -24.12 6.20
N GLU A 69 -0.96 -23.28 6.03
CA GLU A 69 0.44 -23.71 6.05
C GLU A 69 0.82 -24.33 7.40
N GLN A 70 0.41 -23.72 8.52
CA GLN A 70 0.63 -24.27 9.87
C GLN A 70 -0.11 -25.60 10.10
N LEU A 71 -1.36 -25.72 9.64
CA LEU A 71 -2.14 -26.95 9.75
C LEU A 71 -1.53 -28.08 8.91
N LEU A 72 -0.99 -27.77 7.73
CA LEU A 72 -0.30 -28.75 6.90
C LEU A 72 0.95 -29.28 7.59
N GLU A 73 1.79 -28.41 8.16
CA GLU A 73 2.97 -28.83 8.94
C GLU A 73 2.57 -29.70 10.14
N GLU A 74 1.50 -29.37 10.85
CA GLU A 74 1.00 -30.19 11.95
C GLU A 74 0.49 -31.57 11.52
N VAL A 75 -0.14 -31.66 10.34
CA VAL A 75 -0.59 -32.94 9.77
C VAL A 75 0.61 -33.78 9.36
N GLU A 76 1.57 -33.22 8.63
CA GLU A 76 2.82 -33.91 8.24
C GLU A 76 3.58 -34.43 9.46
N ALA A 77 3.69 -33.63 10.52
CA ALA A 77 4.36 -34.03 11.75
C ALA A 77 3.65 -35.19 12.49
N LYS A 78 2.33 -35.33 12.31
CA LYS A 78 1.53 -36.39 12.97
C LYS A 78 1.43 -37.67 12.15
N THR A 79 1.40 -37.58 10.81
CA THR A 79 1.25 -38.75 9.94
C THR A 79 2.60 -39.29 9.44
N GLY A 80 3.67 -38.48 9.44
CA GLY A 80 4.96 -38.85 8.85
C GLY A 80 4.94 -38.96 7.31
N GLU A 81 3.79 -38.70 6.69
CA GLU A 81 3.61 -38.62 5.24
C GLU A 81 3.56 -37.16 4.82
N ARG A 82 4.41 -36.80 3.86
CA ARG A 82 4.42 -35.49 3.23
C ARG A 82 3.31 -35.45 2.17
N LEU A 83 2.36 -34.53 2.30
CA LEU A 83 1.22 -34.37 1.38
C LEU A 83 1.58 -33.57 0.12
#